data_AF-A0A3L7PWK6-F1
#
_entry.id   AF-A0A3L7PWK6-F1
#
_cell.length_a   1.000
_cell.length_b   1.000
_cell.length_c   1.000
_cell.angle_alpha   90.00
_cell.angle_beta   90.00
_cell.angle_gamma   90.00
#
_symmetry.space_group_name_H-M   'P 1'
#
loop_
_entity.id
_entity.type
_entity.pdbx_description
1 polymer ?
#
loop_
_entity_poly.entity_id
_entity_poly.type
_entity_poly.pdbx_seq_one_letter_code
_entity_poly.pdbx_strand_id
1 'polypeptide(L)' 'MTHSSSSSAVLDRFSYDDAIVRKFVFASMLWGVVGMLVGVIAAIQLTLPSANVHEWLSFGRLRPLHT' A
#
# COMPACT_ATOMS: atom_id res chain seq x y z
N MET A 1 6.55 59.71 24.56
CA MET A 1 6.30 58.90 23.35
C MET A 1 6.88 57.51 23.60
N THR A 2 6.01 56.53 23.88
CA THR A 2 6.38 55.16 24.25
C THR A 2 6.63 54.32 23.00
N HIS A 3 7.84 53.80 22.82
CA HIS A 3 8.16 52.85 21.75
C HIS A 3 7.72 51.44 22.16
N SER A 4 6.67 50.90 21.55
CA SER A 4 6.28 49.50 21.65
C SER A 4 6.97 48.70 20.54
N SER A 5 8.06 48.00 20.86
CA SER A 5 8.68 47.04 19.96
C SER A 5 7.92 45.71 20.01
N SER A 6 7.12 45.42 18.98
CA SER A 6 6.50 44.10 18.79
C SER A 6 7.56 43.10 18.35
N SER A 7 7.94 42.19 19.24
CA SER A 7 8.77 41.03 18.88
C SER A 7 7.92 40.08 18.02
N SER A 8 8.20 40.03 16.72
CA SER A 8 7.64 39.03 15.82
C SER A 8 8.29 37.68 16.17
N ALA A 9 7.56 36.84 16.90
CA ALA A 9 7.96 35.45 17.14
C ALA A 9 8.21 34.79 15.77
N VAL A 10 9.47 34.44 15.49
CA VAL A 10 9.83 33.61 14.35
C VAL A 10 9.17 32.27 14.58
N LEU A 11 8.08 31.99 13.87
CA LEU A 11 7.48 30.66 13.90
C LEU A 11 8.44 29.72 13.19
N ASP A 12 9.17 28.92 13.95
CA ASP A 12 9.95 27.81 13.41
C ASP A 12 8.99 26.90 12.62
N ARG A 13 9.16 26.87 11.30
CA ARG A 13 8.42 25.95 10.43
C ARG A 13 9.02 24.56 10.55
N PHE A 14 8.39 23.72 11.33
CA PHE A 14 8.63 22.28 11.29
C PHE A 14 7.93 21.69 10.07
N SER A 15 8.68 21.00 9.21
CA SER A 15 8.15 20.23 8.08
C SER A 15 8.45 18.76 8.30
N TYR A 16 7.45 17.91 8.12
CA TYR A 16 7.63 16.46 8.13
C TYR A 16 8.22 15.98 6.81
N ASP A 17 9.11 14.98 6.87
CA ASP A 17 9.58 14.26 5.67
C ASP A 17 8.60 13.14 5.32
N ASP A 18 7.61 13.50 4.51
CA ASP A 18 6.57 12.58 4.04
C ASP A 18 6.98 11.81 2.78
N ALA A 19 8.22 11.94 2.30
CA ALA A 19 8.63 11.33 1.04
C ALA A 19 8.55 9.79 1.09
N ILE A 20 8.95 9.21 2.22
CA ILE A 20 8.86 7.76 2.44
C ILE A 20 7.40 7.33 2.60
N VAL A 21 6.61 8.08 3.37
CA VAL A 21 5.18 7.78 3.59
C VAL A 21 4.42 7.73 2.27
N ARG A 22 4.60 8.73 1.40
CA ARG A 22 3.97 8.75 0.06
C ARG A 22 4.36 7.55 -0.79
N LYS A 23 5.64 7.15 -0.78
CA LYS A 23 6.11 5.97 -1.53
C LYS A 23 5.48 4.68 -1.01
N PHE A 24 5.38 4.53 0.31
CA PHE A 24 4.74 3.35 0.91
C PHE A 24 3.24 3.30 0.65
N VAL A 25 2.53 4.44 0.67
CA VAL A 25 1.10 4.48 0.31
C VAL A 25 0.90 3.95 -1.11
N PHE A 26 1.73 4.39 -2.06
CA PHE A 26 1.66 3.89 -3.43
C PHE A 26 1.99 2.39 -3.54
N ALA A 27 3.04 1.94 -2.85
CA ALA A 27 3.42 0.53 -2.83
C ALA A 27 2.31 -0.34 -2.20
N SER A 28 1.70 0.09 -1.11
CA SER A 28 0.60 -0.61 -0.44
C SER A 28 -0.65 -0.70 -1.30
N MET A 29 -1.00 0.36 -2.04
CA MET A 29 -2.11 0.31 -3.00
C MET A 29 -1.83 -0.69 -4.12
N LEU A 30 -0.62 -0.65 -4.69
CA LEU A 30 -0.22 -1.57 -5.75
C LEU A 30 -0.30 -3.03 -5.28
N TRP A 31 0.32 -3.35 -4.15
CA TRP A 31 0.31 -4.71 -3.60
C TRP A 31 -1.07 -5.13 -3.11
N GLY A 32 -1.88 -4.21 -2.60
CA GLY A 32 -3.28 -4.47 -2.24
C GLY A 32 -4.12 -4.92 -3.44
N VAL A 33 -3.95 -4.25 -4.59
CA VAL A 33 -4.62 -4.66 -5.84
C VAL A 33 -4.11 -6.02 -6.31
N VAL A 34 -2.79 -6.24 -6.32
CA VAL A 34 -2.20 -7.52 -6.73
C VAL A 34 -2.69 -8.67 -5.84
N GLY A 35 -2.67 -8.50 -4.51
CA GLY A 35 -3.17 -9.49 -3.57
C GLY A 35 -4.64 -9.82 -3.80
N MET A 36 -5.50 -8.80 -3.95
CA MET A 36 -6.93 -9.01 -4.22
C MET A 36 -7.18 -9.77 -5.53
N LEU A 37 -6.45 -9.45 -6.60
CA LEU A 37 -6.57 -10.16 -7.88
C LEU A 37 -6.15 -11.63 -7.76
N VAL A 38 -5.02 -11.91 -7.10
CA VAL A 38 -4.55 -13.28 -6.84
C VAL A 38 -5.56 -14.04 -5.98
N GLY A 39 -6.18 -13.38 -5.00
CA GLY A 39 -7.22 -13.97 -4.15
C GLY A 39 -8.47 -14.38 -4.93
N VAL A 40 -8.92 -13.55 -5.87
CA VAL A 40 -10.04 -13.87 -6.77
C VAL A 40 -9.68 -15.06 -7.67
N ILE A 41 -8.47 -15.11 -8.22
CA ILE A 41 -8.01 -16.25 -9.03
C ILE A 41 -8.01 -17.54 -8.21
N ALA A 42 -7.50 -17.50 -6.97
CA ALA A 42 -7.52 -18.65 -6.07
C ALA A 42 -8.94 -19.10 -5.71
N ALA A 43 -9.89 -18.16 -5.53
CA ALA A 43 -11.29 -18.47 -5.28
C ALA A 43 -11.98 -19.16 -6.49
N ILE A 44 -11.64 -18.74 -7.71
CA ILE A 44 -12.14 -19.40 -8.93
C ILE A 44 -11.61 -20.83 -9.01
N GLN A 45 -10.34 -21.07 -8.67
CA GLN A 45 -9.74 -22.42 -8.65
C GLN A 45 -10.36 -23.35 -7.61
N LEU A 46 -10.93 -22.82 -6.53
CA LEU A 46 -11.69 -23.63 -5.56
C LEU A 46 -13.04 -24.11 -6.13
N THR A 47 -13.69 -23.29 -6.96
CA THR A 47 -15.03 -23.59 -7.49
C THR A 47 -14.94 -24.40 -8.79
N LEU A 48 -13.90 -24.17 -9.58
CA LEU A 48 -13.62 -24.85 -10.85
C LEU A 48 -12.21 -25.46 -10.80
N PRO A 49 -12.09 -26.74 -10.41
CA PRO A 49 -10.79 -27.42 -10.37
C PRO A 49 -10.07 -27.44 -11.73
N SER A 50 -10.82 -27.39 -12.83
CA SER A 50 -10.32 -27.30 -14.21
C SER A 50 -9.61 -25.98 -14.53
N ALA A 51 -9.79 -24.93 -13.71
CA ALA A 51 -9.07 -23.67 -13.84
C ALA A 51 -7.61 -23.74 -13.34
N ASN A 52 -7.18 -24.89 -12.77
CA ASN A 52 -5.76 -25.17 -12.48
C ASN A 52 -5.02 -25.55 -13.77
N VAL A 53 -4.84 -24.56 -14.66
CA VAL A 53 -4.29 -24.77 -16.01
C VAL A 53 -2.77 -24.94 -16.06
N HIS A 54 -2.04 -24.52 -15.02
CA HIS A 54 -0.56 -24.57 -14.98
C HIS A 54 -0.04 -24.87 -13.58
N GLU A 55 1.11 -25.56 -13.49
CA GLU A 55 1.75 -25.93 -12.21
C GLU A 55 2.07 -24.74 -11.30
N TRP A 56 2.41 -23.59 -11.90
CA TRP A 56 2.73 -22.33 -11.20
C TRP A 56 1.47 -21.58 -10.71
N LEU A 57 0.34 -21.83 -11.38
CA LEU A 57 -0.97 -21.25 -11.06
C LEU A 57 -1.88 -22.28 -10.37
N SER A 58 -1.30 -23.29 -9.72
CA SER A 58 -2.06 -24.25 -8.92
C SER A 58 -2.47 -23.62 -7.59
N PHE A 59 -3.69 -23.93 -7.13
CA PHE A 59 -4.24 -23.44 -5.86
C PHE A 59 -3.28 -23.65 -4.67
N GLY A 60 -2.56 -24.78 -4.65
CA GLY A 60 -1.60 -25.09 -3.58
C GLY A 60 -0.38 -24.16 -3.53
N ARG A 61 -0.01 -23.52 -4.65
CA ARG A 61 1.13 -22.59 -4.74
C ARG A 61 0.71 -21.12 -4.77
N LEU A 62 -0.51 -20.82 -5.22
CA LEU A 62 -1.08 -19.48 -5.19
C LEU A 62 -1.50 -19.04 -3.78
N ARG A 63 -1.92 -19.98 -2.91
CA ARG A 63 -2.37 -19.66 -1.55
C ARG A 63 -1.29 -18.98 -0.68
N PRO A 64 -0.04 -19.48 -0.64
CA PRO A 64 1.06 -18.84 0.09
C PRO A 64 1.55 -17.53 -0.56
N LEU A 65 1.29 -17.32 -1.85
CA LEU A 65 1.68 -16.11 -2.58
C LEU A 65 0.66 -14.97 -2.37
N HIS A 66 -0.61 -15.32 -2.18
CA HIS A 66 -1.68 -14.39 -1.86
C HIS A 66 -1.57 -13.78 -0.45
N THR A 67 -1.17 -14.59 0.54
CA THR A 67 -1.08 -14.21 1.95
C THR A 67 0.19 -13.44 2.25
#